data_AF-A0A5E4K901-F1
#
_entry.id   AF-A0A5E4K901-F1
#
_cell.length_a   1.000
_cell.length_b   1.000
_cell.length_c   1.000
_cell.angle_alpha   90.00
_cell.angle_beta   90.00
_cell.angle_gamma   90.00
#
_symmetry.space_group_name_H-M   'P 1'
#
loop_
_entity.id
_entity.type
_entity.pdbx_description
1 polymer ?
#
loop_
_entity_poly.entity_id
_entity_poly.type
_entity_poly.pdbx_seq_one_letter_code
_entity_poly.pdbx_strand_id
1 'polypeptide(L)'
;MYKEIYEKAKEYLIENIGELVSAGDVYYDAQQNTWNVKIIAKTPHGILILGEMRLDQNNNVVDVPEKEMLLGILKAKLQEDRVLVDVPRAELPRVKSMIRGVRIYG
;
A
#
# COMPACT_ATOMS: atom_id res chain seq x y z
N MET A 1 -10.88 -6.65 -17.39
CA MET A 1 -9.49 -6.89 -16.98
C MET A 1 -9.12 -6.17 -15.69
N TYR A 2 -8.83 -4.85 -15.67
CA TYR A 2 -8.40 -4.16 -14.44
C TYR A 2 -9.38 -4.30 -13.26
N LYS A 3 -10.68 -4.08 -13.52
CA LYS A 3 -11.76 -4.24 -12.53
C LYS A 3 -11.88 -5.67 -12.00
N GLU A 4 -11.65 -6.65 -12.86
CA GLU A 4 -11.78 -8.07 -12.52
C GLU A 4 -10.62 -8.54 -11.63
N ILE A 5 -9.40 -8.11 -11.95
CA ILE A 5 -8.22 -8.29 -11.09
C ILE A 5 -8.47 -7.66 -9.72
N TYR A 6 -8.98 -6.43 -9.69
CA TYR A 6 -9.26 -5.71 -8.44
C TYR A 6 -10.30 -6.45 -7.58
N GLU A 7 -11.44 -6.86 -8.14
CA GLU A 7 -12.47 -7.57 -7.36
C GLU A 7 -11.97 -8.92 -6.87
N LYS A 8 -11.27 -9.69 -7.72
CA LYS A 8 -10.70 -10.98 -7.30
C LYS A 8 -9.66 -10.82 -6.18
N ALA A 9 -8.81 -9.82 -6.29
CA ALA A 9 -7.86 -9.47 -5.24
C ALA A 9 -8.58 -9.09 -3.94
N LYS A 10 -9.61 -8.24 -4.03
CA LYS A 10 -10.40 -7.81 -2.88
C LYS A 10 -11.08 -8.99 -2.18
N GLU A 11 -11.75 -9.86 -2.93
CA GLU A 11 -12.39 -11.07 -2.40
C GLU A 11 -11.38 -11.96 -1.68
N TYR A 12 -10.24 -12.26 -2.33
CA TYR A 12 -9.17 -13.06 -1.74
C TYR A 12 -8.65 -12.47 -0.42
N LEU A 13 -8.38 -11.16 -0.39
CA LEU A 13 -7.84 -10.49 0.80
C LEU A 13 -8.86 -10.52 1.96
N ILE A 14 -10.14 -10.31 1.68
CA ILE A 14 -11.19 -10.38 2.70
C ILE A 14 -11.31 -11.80 3.27
N GLU A 15 -11.32 -12.82 2.41
CA GLU A 15 -11.48 -14.23 2.81
C GLU A 15 -10.28 -14.75 3.60
N ASN A 16 -9.05 -14.37 3.22
CA ASN A 16 -7.83 -14.97 3.75
C ASN A 16 -7.13 -14.13 4.83
N ILE A 17 -7.29 -12.80 4.82
CA ILE A 17 -6.62 -11.89 5.76
C ILE A 17 -7.64 -11.26 6.71
N GLY A 18 -8.78 -10.83 6.16
CA GLY A 18 -9.92 -10.27 6.90
C GLY A 18 -10.34 -8.88 6.43
N GLU A 19 -11.46 -8.40 6.94
CA GLU A 19 -12.13 -7.16 6.49
C GLU A 19 -11.36 -5.85 6.76
N LEU A 20 -10.25 -5.91 7.50
CA LEU A 20 -9.41 -4.74 7.80
C LEU A 20 -8.48 -4.37 6.64
N VAL A 21 -8.34 -5.24 5.64
CA VAL A 21 -7.57 -4.98 4.42
C VAL A 21 -8.47 -5.02 3.19
N SER A 22 -8.04 -4.35 2.12
CA SER A 22 -8.69 -4.36 0.82
C SER A 22 -7.66 -4.26 -0.30
N ALA A 23 -8.08 -4.55 -1.52
CA ALA A 23 -7.34 -4.19 -2.72
C ALA A 23 -7.23 -2.66 -2.86
N GLY A 24 -6.07 -2.19 -3.31
CA GLY A 24 -5.78 -0.81 -3.69
C GLY A 24 -5.42 -0.72 -5.18
N ASP A 25 -4.48 0.15 -5.53
CA ASP A 25 -4.06 0.33 -6.93
C ASP A 25 -3.61 -1.00 -7.54
N VAL A 26 -4.09 -1.27 -8.75
CA VAL A 26 -3.62 -2.36 -9.61
C VAL A 26 -2.67 -1.78 -10.67
N TYR A 27 -1.63 -2.52 -11.03
CA TYR A 27 -0.77 -2.20 -12.16
C TYR A 27 -0.17 -3.49 -12.75
N TYR A 28 0.22 -3.43 -14.01
CA TYR A 28 0.81 -4.56 -14.70
C TYR A 28 2.34 -4.41 -14.74
N ASP A 29 3.06 -5.46 -14.33
CA ASP A 29 4.51 -5.56 -14.47
C ASP A 29 4.83 -6.47 -15.66
N ALA A 30 5.29 -5.84 -16.75
CA ALA A 30 5.66 -6.54 -17.97
C ALA A 30 6.93 -7.40 -17.85
N GLN A 31 7.80 -7.13 -16.86
CA GLN A 31 9.01 -7.93 -16.64
C GLN A 31 8.67 -9.26 -15.97
N GLN A 32 7.77 -9.22 -14.99
CA GLN A 32 7.32 -10.40 -14.26
C GLN A 32 6.10 -11.07 -14.89
N ASN A 33 5.46 -10.40 -15.85
CA ASN A 33 4.22 -10.83 -16.47
C ASN A 33 3.08 -11.03 -15.45
N THR A 34 2.99 -10.12 -14.47
CA THR A 34 2.02 -10.19 -13.36
C THR A 34 1.21 -8.91 -13.23
N TRP A 35 -0.02 -9.06 -12.73
CA TRP A 35 -0.80 -7.98 -12.17
C TRP A 35 -0.47 -7.84 -10.70
N ASN A 36 0.07 -6.69 -10.31
CA ASN A 36 0.34 -6.36 -8.92
C ASN A 36 -0.82 -5.52 -8.39
N VAL A 37 -1.31 -5.88 -7.20
CA VAL A 37 -2.39 -5.19 -6.51
C VAL A 37 -1.90 -4.79 -5.14
N LYS A 38 -1.91 -3.49 -4.86
CA LYS A 38 -1.56 -3.00 -3.51
C LYS A 38 -2.56 -3.53 -2.49
N ILE A 39 -2.05 -3.90 -1.33
CA ILE A 39 -2.86 -4.25 -0.16
C ILE A 39 -2.92 -3.02 0.73
N ILE A 40 -4.14 -2.52 0.96
CA ILE A 40 -4.37 -1.33 1.77
C ILE A 40 -5.15 -1.66 3.04
N ALA A 41 -4.88 -0.93 4.12
CA ALA A 41 -5.64 -0.98 5.35
C ALA A 41 -6.18 0.41 5.71
N LYS A 42 -7.46 0.46 6.10
CA LYS A 42 -8.06 1.67 6.63
C LYS A 42 -7.73 1.80 8.11
N THR A 43 -7.18 2.94 8.49
CA THR A 43 -6.82 3.26 9.87
C THR A 43 -7.45 4.60 10.29
N PRO A 44 -7.51 4.93 11.59
CA PRO A 44 -7.95 6.25 12.05
C PRO A 44 -7.16 7.41 11.44
N HIS A 45 -5.91 7.17 11.02
CA HIS A 45 -5.01 8.18 10.44
C HIS A 45 -5.03 8.19 8.90
N GLY A 46 -5.93 7.43 8.27
CA GLY A 46 -6.05 7.33 6.82
C GLY A 46 -5.76 5.93 6.28
N ILE A 47 -5.48 5.84 4.98
CA ILE A 47 -5.23 4.58 4.28
C ILE A 47 -3.72 4.32 4.23
N LEU A 48 -3.31 3.13 4.68
CA LEU A 48 -1.92 2.69 4.64
C LEU A 48 -1.74 1.55 3.63
N ILE A 49 -0.73 1.65 2.78
CA ILE A 49 -0.27 0.55 1.93
C ILE A 49 0.60 -0.37 2.78
N LEU A 50 0.23 -1.64 2.87
CA LEU A 50 0.89 -2.66 3.68
C LEU A 50 1.78 -3.61 2.86
N GLY A 51 1.47 -3.80 1.59
CA GLY A 51 2.21 -4.70 0.71
C GLY A 51 1.55 -4.78 -0.65
N GLU A 52 1.88 -5.83 -1.41
CA GLU A 52 1.29 -6.09 -2.73
C GLU A 52 1.00 -7.59 -2.85
N MET A 53 -0.10 -7.94 -3.52
CA MET A 53 -0.37 -9.29 -3.99
C MET A 53 -0.17 -9.34 -5.50
N ARG A 54 0.19 -10.51 -6.02
CA ARG A 54 0.45 -10.73 -7.44
C ARG A 54 -0.48 -11.77 -8.01
N LEU A 55 -1.02 -11.45 -9.19
CA LEU A 55 -1.83 -12.35 -9.99
C LEU A 55 -1.17 -12.58 -11.35
N ASP A 56 -1.27 -13.80 -11.88
CA ASP A 56 -0.85 -14.09 -13.25
C ASP A 56 -1.85 -13.56 -14.29
N GLN A 57 -1.59 -13.78 -15.58
CA GLN A 57 -2.50 -13.38 -16.67
C GLN A 57 -3.86 -14.10 -16.65
N ASN A 58 -3.97 -15.23 -15.95
CA ASN A 58 -5.19 -16.00 -15.76
C ASN A 58 -5.89 -15.65 -14.45
N ASN A 59 -5.48 -14.55 -13.81
CA ASN A 59 -5.98 -14.06 -12.54
C ASN A 59 -5.71 -15.02 -11.36
N ASN A 60 -4.78 -15.97 -11.44
CA ASN A 60 -4.43 -16.83 -10.31
C ASN A 60 -3.48 -16.09 -9.38
N VAL A 61 -3.65 -16.27 -8.05
CA VAL A 61 -2.72 -15.69 -7.07
C VAL A 61 -1.38 -16.43 -7.16
N VAL A 62 -0.32 -15.67 -7.45
CA VAL A 62 1.06 -16.18 -7.56
C VAL A 62 1.83 -15.91 -6.27
N ASP A 63 1.57 -14.76 -5.66
CA ASP A 63 2.25 -14.31 -4.44
C ASP A 63 1.32 -13.41 -3.62
N VAL A 64 1.35 -13.57 -2.30
CA VAL A 64 0.63 -12.73 -1.36
C VAL A 64 1.33 -12.79 0.00
N PRO A 65 1.64 -11.63 0.61
CA PRO A 65 2.21 -11.60 1.95
C PRO A 65 1.30 -12.25 2.99
N GLU A 66 1.90 -12.97 3.93
CA GLU A 66 1.19 -13.56 5.05
C GLU A 66 0.54 -12.50 5.95
N LYS A 67 -0.56 -12.87 6.61
CA LYS A 67 -1.33 -11.99 7.50
C LYS A 67 -0.47 -11.40 8.60
N GLU A 68 0.38 -12.20 9.21
CA GLU A 68 1.28 -11.84 10.31
C GLU A 68 2.28 -10.77 9.86
N MET A 69 2.81 -10.90 8.64
CA MET A 69 3.70 -9.92 8.03
C MET A 69 2.98 -8.58 7.82
N LEU A 70 1.77 -8.61 7.25
CA LEU A 70 0.96 -7.40 7.04
C LEU A 70 0.60 -6.72 8.36
N LEU A 71 0.28 -7.49 9.40
CA LEU A 71 0.03 -6.97 10.75
C LEU A 71 1.28 -6.34 11.36
N GLY A 72 2.45 -6.94 11.16
CA GLY A 72 3.74 -6.37 11.58
C GLY A 72 3.99 -5.01 10.92
N ILE A 73 3.78 -4.93 9.60
CA ILE A 73 3.93 -3.69 8.82
C ILE A 73 2.92 -2.64 9.28
N LEU A 74 1.66 -3.02 9.50
CA LEU A 74 0.62 -2.11 10.00
C LEU A 74 1.00 -1.54 11.37
N LYS A 75 1.41 -2.39 12.32
CA LYS A 75 1.85 -1.96 13.65
C LYS A 75 3.02 -0.99 13.59
N ALA A 76 4.04 -1.29 12.77
CA ALA A 76 5.18 -0.41 12.58
C ALA A 76 4.75 0.96 12.01
N LYS A 77 3.89 0.97 10.98
CA LYS A 77 3.38 2.21 10.39
C LYS A 77 2.47 3.02 11.32
N LEU A 78 1.75 2.37 12.23
CA LEU A 78 0.93 3.04 13.25
C LEU A 78 1.76 3.63 14.39
N GLN A 79 2.95 3.09 14.64
CA GLN A 79 3.91 3.65 15.60
C GLN A 79 4.71 4.82 15.02
N GLU A 80 4.72 4.99 13.69
CA GLU A 80 5.29 6.18 13.06
C GLU A 80 4.34 7.37 13.24
N ASP A 81 4.70 8.30 14.12
CA ASP A 81 4.02 9.60 14.20
C ASP A 81 4.21 10.36 12.88
N ARG A 82 3.13 10.49 12.10
CA ARG A 82 3.11 11.23 10.85
C ARG A 82 2.47 12.58 11.06
N VAL A 83 3.27 13.64 10.97
CA VAL A 83 2.78 15.02 11.01
C VAL A 83 2.82 15.60 9.60
N LEU A 84 1.66 16.02 9.11
CA LEU A 84 1.57 16.78 7.87
C LEU A 84 1.72 18.26 8.22
N VAL A 85 2.73 18.90 7.64
CA VAL A 85 3.02 20.33 7.85
C VAL A 85 2.86 21.02 6.50
N ASP A 86 1.97 22.00 6.43
CA ASP A 86 1.89 22.86 5.26
C ASP A 86 3.05 23.86 5.27
N VAL A 87 3.82 23.89 4.18
CA VAL A 87 5.05 24.66 4.07
C VAL A 87 5.06 25.34 2.71
N PRO A 88 5.28 26.67 2.64
CA PRO A 88 5.45 27.36 1.37
C PRO A 88 6.54 26.70 0.52
N ARG A 89 6.32 26.58 -0.80
CA ARG A 89 7.27 25.91 -1.70
C ARG A 89 8.71 26.43 -1.60
N ALA A 90 8.87 27.73 -1.34
CA ALA A 90 10.17 28.37 -1.16
C ALA A 90 10.95 27.87 0.07
N GLU A 91 10.26 27.36 1.09
CA GLU A 91 10.83 26.90 2.36
C GLU A 91 11.14 25.39 2.37
N LEU A 92 10.70 24.64 1.36
CA LEU A 92 10.93 23.19 1.24
C LEU A 92 12.42 22.79 1.32
N PRO A 93 13.38 23.50 0.67
CA PRO A 93 14.80 23.16 0.79
C PRO A 93 15.31 23.31 2.22
N ARG A 94 14.83 24.32 2.95
CA ARG A 94 15.20 24.57 4.34
C ARG A 94 14.71 23.45 5.24
N VAL A 95 13.43 23.09 5.14
CA VAL A 95 12.83 22.00 5.92
C VAL A 95 13.54 20.67 5.66
N LYS A 96 13.89 20.38 4.40
CA LYS A 96 14.62 19.16 4.02
C LYS A 96 16.01 19.07 4.67
N SER A 97 16.69 20.20 4.85
CA SER A 97 18.00 20.23 5.52
C SER A 97 17.90 20.09 7.04
N MET A 98 16.83 20.61 7.64
CA MET A 98 16.67 20.66 9.09
C MET A 98 16.15 19.36 9.70
N ILE A 99 15.26 18.64 9.00
CA ILE A 99 14.56 17.48 9.56
C ILE A 99 14.93 16.22 8.78
N ARG A 100 15.66 15.31 9.44
CA ARG A 100 15.93 13.98 8.89
C ARG A 100 14.62 13.18 8.82
N GLY A 101 14.28 12.66 7.63
CA GLY A 101 13.11 11.82 7.42
C GLY A 101 11.89 12.52 6.79
N VAL A 102 11.99 13.80 6.40
CA VAL A 102 10.91 14.48 5.67
C VAL A 102 10.77 13.92 4.25
N ARG A 103 9.56 13.50 3.89
CA ARG A 103 9.15 13.27 2.49
C ARG A 103 8.36 14.48 2.00
N ILE A 104 8.79 15.03 0.87
CA ILE A 104 8.09 16.12 0.17
C ILE A 104 7.20 15.49 -0.90
N TYR A 105 5.93 15.83 -0.87
CA TYR A 105 4.95 15.48 -1.89
C TYR A 105 4.65 16.76 -2.69
N GLY A 106 4.72 16.69 -4.02
CA GLY A 106 4.53 17.84 -4.91
C GLY A 106 4.31 17.40 -6.34
#